data_AF-A0A6V8QCU6-F1
#
_entry.id   AF-A0A6V8QCU6-F1
#
_cell.length_a   1.000
_cell.length_b   1.000
_cell.length_c   1.000
_cell.angle_alpha   90.00
_cell.angle_beta   90.00
_cell.angle_gamma   90.00
#
_symmetry.space_group_name_H-M   'P 1'
#
loop_
_entity.id
_entity.type
_entity.pdbx_description
1 polymer ?
#
loop_
_entity_poly.entity_id
_entity_poly.type
_entity_poly.pdbx_seq_one_letter_code
_entity_poly.pdbx_strand_id
1 'polypeptide(L)'
;MEKIKLVLPGLAYAHRNTIIDIIFFLLLGLLSLTWFKGDFLINTGDLGFPLDRISHFIQSLYIWNGSVGLGSMNPQALAGALPLRLFLAITEIVGFSVVVAEKITYYLSFTLSGLSMYFLTSTLIKGEERRIASLISGIFYMMNFYVMTWVLPFFMLTWTFLPLILALFIKGLRERRGFRYTFFMGFVG
;
A
#
# COMPACT_ATOMS: atom_id res chain seq x y z
N MET A 1 -20.78 -23.87 6.98
CA MET A 1 -20.09 -22.84 6.17
C MET A 1 -18.97 -23.50 5.39
N GLU A 2 -19.11 -23.53 4.08
CA GLU A 2 -18.25 -24.27 3.15
C GLU A 2 -16.89 -23.59 2.98
N LYS A 3 -15.80 -24.37 3.11
CA LYS A 3 -14.41 -23.90 2.97
C LYS A 3 -13.96 -24.13 1.53
N ILE A 4 -13.54 -23.07 0.84
CA ILE A 4 -13.00 -23.18 -0.52
C ILE A 4 -11.50 -23.49 -0.43
N LYS A 5 -11.05 -24.52 -1.16
CA LYS A 5 -9.66 -24.99 -1.16
C LYS A 5 -8.86 -24.18 -2.19
N LEU A 6 -7.98 -23.28 -1.76
CA LEU A 6 -6.97 -22.67 -2.63
C LEU A 6 -5.70 -23.53 -2.62
N VAL A 7 -5.09 -23.72 -3.79
CA VAL A 7 -4.15 -24.80 -4.17
C VAL A 7 -2.72 -24.63 -3.62
N LEU A 8 -2.52 -24.17 -2.39
CA LEU A 8 -1.18 -24.10 -1.78
C LEU A 8 -1.18 -24.53 -0.30
N PRO A 9 -0.37 -25.51 0.12
CA PRO A 9 -0.34 -26.01 1.48
C PRO A 9 0.35 -24.99 2.41
N GLY A 10 -0.41 -24.29 3.24
CA GLY A 10 0.12 -23.37 4.26
C GLY A 10 -0.68 -22.09 4.49
N LEU A 11 -1.58 -21.73 3.57
CA LEU A 11 -2.48 -20.58 3.77
C LEU A 11 -3.74 -21.01 4.51
N ALA A 12 -4.01 -20.36 5.63
CA ALA A 12 -5.23 -20.53 6.41
C ALA A 12 -6.47 -20.44 5.50
N TYR A 13 -7.48 -21.28 5.75
CA TYR A 13 -8.74 -21.26 5.02
C TYR A 13 -9.33 -19.85 5.01
N ALA A 14 -9.43 -19.23 3.83
CA ALA A 14 -10.16 -17.99 3.68
C ALA A 14 -11.66 -18.31 3.65
N HIS A 15 -12.42 -17.68 4.56
CA HIS A 15 -13.86 -17.83 4.55
C HIS A 15 -14.45 -17.16 3.30
N ARG A 16 -15.51 -17.74 2.71
CA ARG A 16 -16.21 -17.18 1.55
C ARG A 16 -16.51 -15.68 1.70
N ASN A 17 -16.92 -15.28 2.90
CA ASN A 17 -17.21 -13.88 3.22
C ASN A 17 -15.98 -12.99 3.12
N THR A 18 -14.81 -13.44 3.58
CA THR A 18 -13.56 -12.68 3.47
C THR A 18 -13.15 -12.50 2.00
N ILE A 19 -13.33 -13.51 1.16
CA ILE A 19 -13.04 -13.40 -0.28
C ILE A 19 -13.97 -12.36 -0.92
N ILE A 20 -15.26 -12.40 -0.59
CA ILE A 20 -16.24 -11.41 -1.06
C ILE A 20 -15.84 -10.00 -0.63
N ASP A 21 -15.46 -9.83 0.64
CA ASP A 21 -15.04 -8.53 1.19
C ASP A 21 -13.77 -8.02 0.49
N ILE A 22 -12.79 -8.88 0.20
CA ILE A 22 -11.59 -8.52 -0.56
C ILE A 22 -11.93 -8.10 -1.99
N ILE A 23 -12.77 -8.87 -2.68
CA ILE A 23 -13.22 -8.53 -4.05
C ILE A 23 -13.95 -7.18 -4.03
N PHE A 24 -14.79 -6.94 -3.01
CA PHE A 24 -15.45 -5.67 -2.84
C PHE A 24 -14.45 -4.50 -2.74
N PHE A 25 -13.39 -4.62 -1.93
CA PHE A 25 -12.35 -3.59 -1.87
C PHE A 25 -11.58 -3.45 -3.18
N LEU A 26 -11.27 -4.54 -3.88
CA LEU A 26 -10.59 -4.50 -5.19
C LEU A 26 -11.43 -3.75 -6.23
N LEU A 27 -12.74 -3.97 -6.24
CA LEU A 27 -13.68 -3.28 -7.14
C LEU A 27 -13.84 -1.81 -6.74
N LEU A 28 -14.03 -1.51 -5.46
CA LEU A 28 -14.13 -0.14 -4.96
C LEU A 28 -12.84 0.64 -5.22
N GLY A 29 -11.70 -0.04 -5.16
CA GLY A 29 -10.39 0.48 -5.49
C GLY A 29 -10.31 1.08 -6.90
N LEU A 30 -11.07 0.54 -7.87
CA LEU A 30 -11.09 1.04 -9.26
C LEU A 30 -11.56 2.48 -9.35
N LEU A 31 -12.24 3.01 -8.32
CA LEU A 31 -12.59 4.42 -8.21
C LEU A 31 -11.37 5.34 -8.38
N SER A 32 -10.19 4.94 -7.89
CA SER A 32 -8.98 5.75 -8.01
C SER A 32 -8.56 6.02 -9.46
N LEU A 33 -8.94 5.13 -10.40
CA LEU A 33 -8.62 5.29 -11.81
C LEU A 33 -9.43 6.44 -12.45
N THR A 34 -10.59 6.76 -11.88
CA THR A 34 -11.43 7.88 -12.35
C THR A 34 -10.82 9.26 -12.06
N TRP A 35 -9.79 9.32 -11.22
CA TRP A 35 -9.10 10.57 -10.88
C TRP A 35 -8.18 11.06 -12.00
N PHE A 36 -7.78 10.15 -12.89
CA PHE A 36 -6.94 10.45 -14.03
C PHE A 36 -7.77 10.99 -15.18
N LYS A 37 -7.31 12.09 -15.78
CA LYS A 37 -7.91 12.62 -17.01
C LYS A 37 -7.21 11.97 -18.20
N GLY A 38 -7.70 10.84 -18.68
CA GLY A 38 -7.11 10.14 -19.84
C GLY A 38 -5.66 9.70 -19.58
N ASP A 39 -4.73 10.16 -20.41
CA ASP A 39 -3.30 9.80 -20.36
C ASP A 39 -2.42 10.90 -19.75
N PHE A 40 -3.00 11.75 -18.90
CA PHE A 40 -2.24 12.75 -18.15
C PHE A 40 -1.79 12.20 -16.80
N LEU A 41 -0.59 12.62 -16.38
CA LEU A 41 -0.10 12.42 -15.03
C LEU A 41 -0.84 13.32 -14.05
N ILE A 42 -1.04 12.83 -12.83
CA ILE A 42 -1.50 13.66 -11.72
C ILE A 42 -0.29 14.35 -11.12
N ASN A 43 -0.09 15.62 -11.48
CA ASN A 43 1.02 16.42 -11.00
C ASN A 43 0.50 17.66 -10.28
N THR A 44 0.93 17.90 -9.04
CA THR A 44 0.54 19.08 -8.24
C THR A 44 1.61 19.45 -7.22
N GLY A 45 2.02 20.73 -7.20
CA GLY A 45 3.06 21.20 -6.28
C GLY A 45 4.36 20.39 -6.40
N ASP A 46 4.82 19.82 -5.28
CA ASP A 46 6.02 18.98 -5.19
C ASP A 46 5.75 17.47 -5.46
N LEU A 47 4.52 17.11 -5.87
CA LEU A 47 4.19 15.74 -6.29
C LEU A 47 4.73 15.46 -7.68
N GLY A 48 6.04 15.17 -7.77
CA GLY A 48 6.67 14.67 -8.98
C GLY A 48 6.65 13.14 -9.05
N PHE A 49 5.85 12.57 -9.95
CA PHE A 49 6.02 11.16 -10.32
C PHE A 49 7.29 10.99 -11.17
N PRO A 50 8.19 10.05 -10.84
CA PRO A 50 9.47 9.93 -11.52
C PRO A 50 9.29 9.50 -12.99
N LEU A 51 9.80 10.31 -13.91
CA LEU A 51 9.76 10.00 -15.34
C LEU A 51 10.73 8.87 -15.69
N ASP A 52 11.94 8.92 -15.14
CA ASP A 52 12.96 7.87 -15.22
C ASP A 52 13.00 7.10 -13.89
N ARG A 53 12.25 6.01 -13.82
CA ARG A 53 12.02 5.26 -12.57
C ARG A 53 13.21 4.39 -12.21
N ILE A 54 13.96 3.91 -13.21
CA ILE A 54 15.17 3.12 -12.99
C ILE A 54 16.27 3.99 -12.38
N SER A 55 16.56 5.17 -12.94
CA SER A 55 17.55 6.09 -12.38
C SER A 55 17.16 6.54 -10.98
N HIS A 56 15.87 6.84 -10.75
CA HIS A 56 15.37 7.16 -9.41
C HIS A 56 15.56 6.01 -8.41
N PHE A 57 15.36 4.76 -8.81
CA PHE A 57 15.64 3.60 -7.97
C PHE A 57 17.13 3.47 -7.67
N ILE A 58 18.01 3.52 -8.68
CA ILE A 58 19.46 3.42 -8.50
C ILE A 58 19.97 4.52 -7.56
N GLN A 59 19.54 5.76 -7.73
CA GLN A 59 19.89 6.87 -6.84
C GLN A 59 19.49 6.62 -5.38
N SER A 60 18.49 5.77 -5.14
CA SER A 60 18.05 5.44 -3.79
C SER A 60 19.03 4.58 -3.02
N LEU A 61 19.94 3.91 -3.73
CA LEU A 61 20.98 3.07 -3.15
C LEU A 61 22.16 3.90 -2.64
N TYR A 62 22.17 5.21 -2.89
CA TYR A 62 23.23 6.13 -2.50
C TYR A 62 22.69 7.21 -1.55
N ILE A 63 23.54 7.63 -0.60
CA ILE A 63 23.21 8.73 0.32
C ILE A 63 23.28 10.08 -0.39
N TRP A 64 24.17 10.23 -1.36
CA TRP A 64 24.34 11.46 -2.13
C TRP A 64 23.55 11.39 -3.42
N ASN A 65 22.69 12.40 -3.67
CA ASN A 65 22.00 12.56 -4.92
C ASN A 65 22.63 13.70 -5.73
N GLY A 66 23.36 13.36 -6.79
CA GLY A 66 23.94 14.33 -7.73
C GLY A 66 22.96 14.86 -8.78
N SER A 67 21.72 14.36 -8.85
CA SER A 67 20.77 14.69 -9.91
C SER A 67 20.00 16.00 -9.69
N VAL A 68 20.23 16.70 -8.58
CA VAL A 68 19.49 17.91 -8.20
C VAL A 68 20.46 19.03 -7.84
N GLY A 69 20.50 20.10 -8.65
CA GLY A 69 21.34 21.28 -8.39
C GLY A 69 22.83 20.95 -8.25
N LEU A 70 23.44 21.37 -7.14
CA LEU A 70 24.83 21.03 -6.77
C LEU A 70 24.96 19.66 -6.07
N GLY A 71 23.86 18.92 -6.01
CA GLY A 71 23.69 17.69 -5.26
C GLY A 71 23.08 17.93 -3.89
N SER A 72 22.40 16.90 -3.37
CA SER A 72 21.76 16.91 -2.06
C SER A 72 21.93 15.58 -1.34
N MET A 73 21.94 15.63 0.00
CA MET A 73 21.87 14.41 0.79
C MET A 73 20.44 13.85 0.75
N ASN A 74 20.32 12.54 0.57
CA ASN A 74 19.05 11.81 0.58
C ASN A 74 19.11 10.60 1.53
N PRO A 75 19.32 10.82 2.84
CA PRO A 75 19.42 9.73 3.82
C PRO A 75 18.14 8.89 3.95
N GLN A 76 17.00 9.44 3.52
CA GLN A 76 15.68 8.79 3.61
C GLN A 76 15.43 7.80 2.46
N ALA A 77 16.26 7.79 1.42
CA ALA A 77 16.00 7.01 0.21
C ALA A 77 16.01 5.49 0.43
N LEU A 78 16.94 5.01 1.27
CA LEU A 78 17.12 3.58 1.56
C LEU A 78 15.99 3.00 2.42
N ALA A 79 15.56 3.73 3.45
CA ALA A 79 14.59 3.21 4.41
C ALA A 79 13.14 3.49 4.01
N GLY A 80 12.80 4.71 3.59
CA GLY A 80 11.40 5.11 3.41
C GLY A 80 10.85 4.95 2.00
N ALA A 81 11.71 4.91 0.98
CA ALA A 81 11.28 4.96 -0.42
C ALA A 81 11.68 3.73 -1.25
N LEU A 82 12.53 2.86 -0.73
CA LEU A 82 13.07 1.72 -1.49
C LEU A 82 11.97 0.78 -2.02
N PRO A 83 10.96 0.35 -1.24
CA PRO A 83 9.93 -0.54 -1.76
C PRO A 83 9.12 0.08 -2.90
N LEU A 84 8.73 1.36 -2.75
CA LEU A 84 8.01 2.09 -3.79
C LEU A 84 8.87 2.28 -5.04
N ARG A 85 10.13 2.70 -4.88
CA ARG A 85 11.03 2.98 -6.00
C ARG A 85 11.43 1.71 -6.74
N LEU A 86 11.62 0.59 -6.03
CA LEU A 86 11.82 -0.72 -6.63
C LEU A 86 10.59 -1.15 -7.44
N PHE A 87 9.39 -1.01 -6.87
CA PHE A 87 8.14 -1.27 -7.59
C PHE A 87 8.06 -0.42 -8.88
N LEU A 88 8.36 0.86 -8.79
CA LEU A 88 8.37 1.77 -9.94
C LEU A 88 9.42 1.37 -11.00
N ALA A 89 10.63 0.97 -10.61
CA ALA A 89 11.62 0.45 -11.55
C ALA A 89 11.13 -0.84 -12.24
N ILE A 90 10.49 -1.76 -11.51
CA ILE A 90 9.91 -2.98 -12.10
C ILE A 90 8.86 -2.63 -13.15
N THR A 91 7.98 -1.64 -12.89
CA THR A 91 6.99 -1.22 -13.91
C THR A 91 7.65 -0.69 -15.18
N GLU A 92 8.84 -0.09 -15.09
CA GLU A 92 9.59 0.37 -16.26
C GLU A 92 10.23 -0.77 -17.02
N ILE A 93 10.83 -1.74 -16.32
CA ILE A 93 11.39 -2.95 -16.91
C ILE A 93 10.32 -3.75 -17.66
N VAL A 94 9.10 -3.81 -17.12
CA VAL A 94 7.94 -4.45 -17.76
C VAL A 94 7.45 -3.67 -19.00
N GLY A 95 7.85 -2.40 -19.16
CA GLY A 95 7.48 -1.56 -20.30
C GLY A 95 6.20 -0.76 -20.10
N PHE A 96 5.72 -0.57 -18.87
CA PHE A 96 4.57 0.30 -18.63
C PHE A 96 4.93 1.78 -18.86
N SER A 97 4.01 2.50 -19.49
CA SER A 97 4.10 3.96 -19.58
C SER A 97 4.06 4.57 -18.17
N VAL A 98 4.64 5.77 -18.03
CA VAL A 98 4.69 6.48 -16.74
C VAL A 98 3.29 6.64 -16.15
N VAL A 99 2.30 6.96 -17.00
CA VAL A 99 0.90 7.16 -16.60
C VAL A 99 0.26 5.86 -16.10
N VAL A 100 0.55 4.73 -16.76
CA VAL A 100 0.04 3.43 -16.32
C VAL A 100 0.67 3.04 -14.97
N ALA A 101 1.98 3.28 -14.80
CA ALA A 101 2.66 3.03 -13.53
C ALA A 101 2.05 3.88 -12.39
N GLU A 102 1.75 5.16 -12.66
CA GLU A 102 1.08 6.04 -11.69
C GLU A 102 -0.33 5.54 -11.34
N LYS A 103 -1.15 5.20 -12.34
CA LYS A 103 -2.50 4.62 -12.13
C LYS A 103 -2.47 3.38 -11.24
N ILE A 104 -1.53 2.45 -11.51
CA ILE A 104 -1.38 1.24 -10.70
C ILE A 104 -0.96 1.60 -9.27
N THR A 105 -0.02 2.55 -9.10
CA THR A 105 0.44 3.00 -7.79
C THR A 105 -0.73 3.57 -6.97
N TYR A 106 -1.53 4.46 -7.56
CA TYR A 106 -2.72 5.04 -6.93
C TYR A 106 -3.76 3.97 -6.58
N TYR A 107 -4.04 3.05 -7.50
CA TYR A 107 -4.96 1.93 -7.27
C TYR A 107 -4.51 1.05 -6.10
N LEU A 108 -3.24 0.63 -6.10
CA LEU A 108 -2.70 -0.23 -5.07
C LEU A 108 -2.74 0.45 -3.71
N SER A 109 -2.22 1.68 -3.58
CA SER A 109 -2.22 2.40 -2.31
C SER A 109 -3.64 2.65 -1.79
N PHE A 110 -4.56 3.09 -2.65
CA PHE A 110 -5.95 3.34 -2.27
C PHE A 110 -6.64 2.05 -1.79
N THR A 111 -6.52 0.97 -2.55
CA THR A 111 -7.14 -0.33 -2.20
C THR A 111 -6.53 -0.95 -0.96
N LEU A 112 -5.19 -0.96 -0.88
CA LEU A 112 -4.45 -1.56 0.23
C LEU A 112 -4.67 -0.78 1.54
N SER A 113 -4.95 0.52 1.50
CA SER A 113 -5.31 1.29 2.69
C SER A 113 -6.60 0.77 3.33
N GLY A 114 -7.63 0.52 2.51
CA GLY A 114 -8.91 -0.03 2.96
C GLY A 114 -8.77 -1.45 3.48
N LEU A 115 -8.03 -2.30 2.76
CA LEU A 115 -7.74 -3.67 3.19
C LEU A 115 -6.93 -3.73 4.48
N SER A 116 -5.95 -2.84 4.65
CA SER A 116 -5.14 -2.74 5.86
C SER A 116 -6.00 -2.39 7.07
N MET A 117 -6.91 -1.42 6.93
CA MET A 117 -7.83 -1.05 8.01
C MET A 117 -8.88 -2.14 8.27
N TYR A 118 -9.42 -2.77 7.23
CA TYR A 118 -10.30 -3.94 7.37
C TYR A 118 -9.61 -5.03 8.21
N PHE A 119 -8.35 -5.33 7.91
CA PHE A 119 -7.58 -6.34 8.63
C PHE A 119 -7.36 -5.96 10.09
N LEU A 120 -7.00 -4.70 10.37
CA LEU A 120 -6.85 -4.17 11.74
C LEU A 120 -8.13 -4.32 12.54
N THR A 121 -9.25 -3.81 12.03
CA THR A 121 -10.54 -3.87 12.71
C THR A 121 -10.97 -5.33 12.92
N SER A 122 -10.74 -6.21 11.96
CA SER A 122 -11.04 -7.63 12.09
C SER A 122 -10.20 -8.34 13.14
N THR A 123 -9.04 -7.77 13.51
CA THR A 123 -8.15 -8.28 14.56
C THR A 123 -8.55 -7.76 15.95
N LEU A 124 -9.14 -6.56 15.99
CA LEU A 124 -9.59 -5.91 17.22
C LEU A 124 -10.98 -6.40 17.66
N ILE A 125 -11.95 -6.45 16.74
CA ILE A 125 -13.35 -6.75 17.02
C ILE A 125 -13.61 -8.25 16.88
N LYS A 126 -14.37 -8.80 17.81
CA LYS A 126 -14.86 -10.18 17.82
C LYS A 126 -16.38 -10.20 17.87
N GLY A 127 -16.99 -11.34 17.52
CA GLY A 127 -18.44 -11.51 17.51
C GLY A 127 -19.08 -11.24 16.16
N GLU A 128 -20.40 -11.11 16.15
CA GLU A 128 -21.23 -11.03 14.93
C GLU A 128 -20.99 -9.74 14.15
N GLU A 129 -20.76 -8.63 14.86
CA GLU A 129 -20.51 -7.31 14.26
C GLU A 129 -19.13 -7.17 13.60
N ARG A 130 -18.23 -8.15 13.80
CA ARG A 130 -16.85 -8.09 13.30
C ARG A 130 -16.78 -7.78 11.82
N ARG A 131 -17.62 -8.43 11.01
CA ARG A 131 -17.58 -8.28 9.55
C ARG A 131 -18.01 -6.88 9.12
N ILE A 132 -19.17 -6.43 9.60
CA ILE A 132 -19.76 -5.13 9.25
C ILE A 132 -18.84 -4.00 9.72
N ALA A 133 -18.36 -4.06 10.96
CA ALA A 133 -17.45 -3.06 11.50
C ALA A 133 -16.13 -2.97 10.70
N SER A 134 -15.58 -4.12 10.28
CA SER A 134 -14.36 -4.16 9.46
C SER A 134 -14.57 -3.57 8.07
N LEU A 135 -15.70 -3.87 7.42
CA LEU A 135 -16.05 -3.29 6.12
C LEU A 135 -16.20 -1.77 6.21
N ILE A 136 -16.99 -1.28 7.17
CA ILE A 136 -17.23 0.16 7.36
C ILE A 136 -15.93 0.89 7.67
N SER A 137 -15.10 0.33 8.55
CA SER A 137 -13.80 0.91 8.89
C SER A 137 -12.87 0.99 7.68
N GLY A 138 -12.79 -0.08 6.88
CA GLY A 138 -11.98 -0.11 5.67
C GLY A 138 -12.43 0.91 4.62
N ILE A 139 -13.75 0.99 4.37
CA ILE A 139 -14.32 1.98 3.44
C ILE A 139 -14.03 3.39 3.92
N PHE A 140 -14.30 3.69 5.19
CA PHE A 140 -14.10 5.03 5.74
C PHE A 140 -12.64 5.46 5.67
N TYR A 141 -11.71 4.52 5.93
CA TYR A 141 -10.28 4.80 5.87
C TYR A 141 -9.79 5.05 4.44
N MET A 142 -10.17 4.21 3.47
CA MET A 142 -9.74 4.43 2.09
C MET A 142 -10.35 5.68 1.48
N MET A 143 -11.59 6.03 1.85
CA MET A 143 -12.30 7.23 1.38
C MET A 143 -11.88 8.51 2.13
N ASN A 144 -10.80 8.48 2.91
CA ASN A 144 -10.36 9.64 3.66
C ASN A 144 -9.83 10.74 2.72
N PHE A 145 -10.62 11.80 2.56
CA PHE A 145 -10.29 12.96 1.71
C PHE A 145 -8.97 13.65 2.07
N TYR A 146 -8.53 13.56 3.33
CA TYR A 146 -7.22 14.11 3.73
C TYR A 146 -6.08 13.45 2.95
N VAL A 147 -6.14 12.12 2.78
CA VAL A 147 -5.15 11.36 2.03
C VAL A 147 -5.19 11.73 0.55
N MET A 148 -6.40 11.97 0.02
CA MET A 148 -6.59 12.33 -1.39
C MET A 148 -6.08 13.72 -1.77
N THR A 149 -5.92 14.63 -0.78
CA THR A 149 -5.61 16.04 -1.04
C THR A 149 -4.19 16.44 -0.65
N TRP A 150 -3.59 15.79 0.36
CA TRP A 150 -2.35 16.29 0.99
C TRP A 150 -1.23 15.25 1.13
N VAL A 151 -1.46 13.98 0.81
CA VAL A 151 -0.41 12.97 0.99
C VAL A 151 0.54 13.00 -0.21
N LEU A 152 1.70 13.61 0.02
CA LEU A 152 2.88 13.50 -0.84
C LEU A 152 3.21 12.01 -1.09
N PRO A 153 3.80 11.63 -2.24
CA PRO A 153 4.08 10.24 -2.58
C PRO A 153 4.90 9.52 -1.50
N PHE A 154 5.75 10.28 -0.81
CA PHE A 154 6.60 9.80 0.29
C PHE A 154 5.81 9.25 1.48
N PHE A 155 4.65 9.83 1.83
CA PHE A 155 3.84 9.36 2.96
C PHE A 155 2.77 8.35 2.55
N MET A 156 2.64 8.09 1.24
CA MET A 156 1.59 7.24 0.69
C MET A 156 1.67 5.80 1.23
N LEU A 157 2.87 5.22 1.27
CA LEU A 157 3.06 3.87 1.82
C LEU A 157 2.78 3.81 3.32
N THR A 158 3.29 4.79 4.08
CA THR A 158 3.07 4.87 5.52
C THR A 158 1.59 4.93 5.84
N TRP A 159 0.83 5.80 5.16
CA TRP A 159 -0.63 5.87 5.32
C TRP A 159 -1.33 4.58 4.89
N THR A 160 -0.94 4.00 3.76
CA THR A 160 -1.52 2.77 3.24
C THR A 160 -1.39 1.63 4.24
N PHE A 161 -0.22 1.49 4.85
CA PHE A 161 0.11 0.32 5.66
C PHE A 161 0.13 0.55 7.16
N LEU A 162 -0.04 1.78 7.66
CA LEU A 162 -0.11 2.05 9.10
C LEU A 162 -1.12 1.14 9.82
N PRO A 163 -2.36 0.93 9.32
CA PRO A 163 -3.29 0.03 9.98
C PRO A 163 -2.79 -1.43 9.98
N LEU A 164 -2.13 -1.86 8.91
CA LEU A 164 -1.57 -3.20 8.80
C LEU A 164 -0.42 -3.41 9.78
N ILE A 165 0.49 -2.44 9.91
CA ILE A 165 1.59 -2.46 10.88
C ILE A 165 1.02 -2.60 12.30
N LEU A 166 0.01 -1.80 12.65
CA LEU A 166 -0.66 -1.89 13.96
C LEU A 166 -1.34 -3.26 14.17
N ALA A 167 -1.98 -3.80 13.13
CA ALA A 167 -2.63 -5.11 13.21
C ALA A 167 -1.62 -6.23 13.48
N LEU A 168 -0.50 -6.22 12.75
CA LEU A 168 0.60 -7.17 12.92
C LEU A 168 1.26 -7.03 14.29
N PHE A 169 1.45 -5.79 14.77
CA PHE A 169 1.96 -5.52 16.10
C PHE A 169 1.07 -6.13 17.20
N ILE A 170 -0.23 -5.83 17.16
CA ILE A 170 -1.22 -6.35 18.14
C ILE A 170 -1.26 -7.88 18.09
N LYS A 171 -1.26 -8.46 16.89
CA LYS A 171 -1.29 -9.92 16.70
C LYS A 171 -0.01 -10.57 17.23
N GLY A 172 1.15 -9.95 16.98
CA GLY A 172 2.44 -10.40 17.49
C GLY A 172 2.50 -10.41 19.01
N LEU A 173 1.97 -9.38 19.67
CA LEU A 173 1.87 -9.33 21.13
C LEU A 173 0.95 -10.43 21.69
N ARG A 174 -0.20 -10.68 21.05
CA ARG A 174 -1.17 -11.69 21.51
C ARG A 174 -0.68 -13.13 21.31
N GLU A 175 -0.04 -13.44 20.18
CA GLU A 175 0.35 -14.80 19.82
C GLU A 175 1.71 -15.23 20.37
N ARG A 176 2.46 -14.34 21.05
CA ARG A 176 3.84 -14.56 21.54
C ARG A 176 4.81 -15.06 20.45
N ARG A 177 4.51 -14.79 19.18
CA ARG A 177 5.36 -15.11 18.01
C ARG A 177 6.09 -13.87 17.50
N GLY A 178 6.61 -13.07 18.44
CA GLY A 178 7.10 -11.69 18.21
C GLY A 178 8.02 -11.56 17.00
N PHE A 179 9.05 -12.40 16.88
CA PHE A 179 10.05 -12.30 15.82
C PHE A 179 9.48 -12.35 14.39
N ARG A 180 8.47 -13.19 14.13
CA ARG A 180 7.87 -13.29 12.78
C ARG A 180 7.12 -12.02 12.43
N TYR A 181 6.37 -11.46 13.37
CA TYR A 181 5.59 -10.24 13.15
C TYR A 181 6.48 -8.99 13.13
N THR A 182 7.56 -8.95 13.91
CA THR A 182 8.58 -7.88 13.83
C THR A 182 9.24 -7.83 12.47
N PHE A 183 9.57 -8.98 11.88
CA PHE A 183 10.12 -9.04 10.52
C PHE A 183 9.14 -8.48 9.48
N PHE A 184 7.86 -8.87 9.53
CA PHE A 184 6.85 -8.34 8.60
C PHE A 184 6.61 -6.83 8.76
N MET A 185 6.69 -6.30 9.98
CA MET A 185 6.56 -4.86 10.21
C MET A 185 7.72 -4.07 9.57
N GLY A 186 8.95 -4.55 9.69
CA GLY A 186 10.13 -3.89 9.09
C GLY A 186 10.23 -3.99 7.57
N PHE A 187 9.40 -4.81 6.91
CA PHE A 187 9.31 -4.86 5.44
C PHE A 187 8.21 -3.93 4.90
N VAL A 188 7.23 -3.61 5.75
CA VAL A 188 6.04 -2.85 5.39
C VAL A 188 6.16 -1.36 5.76
N GLY A 189 6.91 -1.05 6.83
CA GLY A 189 7.26 0.31 7.25
C GLY A 189 8.70 0.66 6.89
#